data_AF-A0A3D5YEQ7-F1
#
_entry.id   AF-A0A3D5YEQ7-F1
#
_cell.length_a   1.000
_cell.length_b   1.000
_cell.length_c   1.000
_cell.angle_alpha   90.00
_cell.angle_beta   90.00
_cell.angle_gamma   90.00
#
_symmetry.space_group_name_H-M   'P 1'
#
loop_
_entity.id
_entity.type
_entity.pdbx_description
1 polymer ?
#
loop_
_entity_poly.entity_id
_entity_poly.type
_entity_poly.pdbx_seq_one_letter_code
_entity_poly.pdbx_strand_id
1 'polypeptide(L)' 'MANKNLPILYEIINWAMGLAALVILIMVLVQAFQLLLKPDSPDAMKKIKNSLLYIFIGIIVIGTGYIVTNFLIIN' A
#
# COMPACT_ATOMS: atom_id res chain seq x y z
N MET A 1 -3.22 -21.97 -18.40
CA MET A 1 -3.51 -22.95 -17.34
C MET A 1 -2.48 -22.70 -16.24
N ALA A 2 -2.84 -21.96 -15.19
CA ALA A 2 -1.90 -21.56 -14.14
C ALA A 2 -1.40 -22.81 -13.39
N ASN A 3 -0.09 -23.05 -13.41
CA ASN A 3 0.49 -24.17 -12.67
C ASN A 3 0.50 -23.81 -11.18
N LYS A 4 -0.59 -24.19 -10.52
CA LYS A 4 -0.94 -23.93 -9.11
C LYS A 4 -0.05 -24.77 -8.18
N ASN A 5 1.27 -24.65 -8.29
CA ASN A 5 2.20 -25.48 -7.51
C ASN A 5 2.35 -25.02 -6.06
N LEU A 6 1.97 -23.77 -5.72
CA LEU A 6 2.02 -23.22 -4.35
C LEU A 6 0.77 -22.38 -4.02
N PRO A 7 -0.44 -22.96 -4.02
CA PRO A 7 -1.70 -22.22 -3.86
C PRO A 7 -1.76 -21.41 -2.56
N ILE A 8 -1.24 -22.00 -1.47
CA ILE A 8 -1.23 -21.38 -0.14
C ILE A 8 -0.33 -20.14 -0.12
N LEU A 9 0.84 -20.20 -0.76
CA LEU A 9 1.77 -19.07 -0.80
C LEU A 9 1.19 -17.88 -1.56
N TYR A 10 0.56 -18.14 -2.71
CA TYR A 10 -0.14 -17.11 -3.48
C TYR A 10 -1.25 -16.44 -2.67
N GLU A 11 -2.04 -17.23 -1.95
CA GLU A 11 -3.14 -16.72 -1.13
C GLU A 11 -2.64 -15.87 0.05
N ILE A 12 -1.59 -16.30 0.74
CA ILE A 12 -0.93 -15.53 1.81
C ILE A 12 -0.40 -14.19 1.28
N ILE A 13 0.31 -14.22 0.15
CA ILE A 13 0.87 -13.01 -0.47
C ILE A 13 -0.25 -12.03 -0.85
N ASN A 14 -1.35 -12.53 -1.44
CA ASN A 14 -2.47 -11.69 -1.84
C ASN A 14 -3.19 -11.08 -0.61
N TRP A 15 -3.36 -11.85 0.47
CA TRP A 15 -3.90 -11.32 1.73
C TRP A 15 -2.99 -10.26 2.35
N ALA A 16 -1.68 -10.49 2.37
CA ALA A 16 -0.71 -9.52 2.87
C ALA A 16 -0.73 -8.21 2.05
N MET A 17 -0.83 -8.31 0.72
CA MET A 17 -0.98 -7.14 -0.16
C MET A 17 -2.29 -6.39 0.09
N GLY A 18 -3.40 -7.11 0.28
CA GLY A 18 -4.69 -6.52 0.63
C GLY A 18 -4.67 -5.78 1.97
N LEU A 19 -4.05 -6.36 3.00
CA LEU A 19 -3.87 -5.70 4.30
C LEU A 19 -2.98 -4.46 4.20
N ALA A 20 -1.89 -4.53 3.44
CA ALA A 20 -1.03 -3.37 3.20
C ALA A 20 -1.79 -2.22 2.50
N ALA A 21 -2.61 -2.55 1.50
CA ALA A 21 -3.46 -1.58 0.82
C ALA A 21 -4.48 -0.93 1.77
N LEU A 22 -5.08 -1.71 2.68
CA LEU A 22 -5.99 -1.19 3.70
C LEU A 22 -5.29 -0.21 4.65
N VAL A 23 -4.08 -0.52 5.11
CA VAL A 23 -3.28 0.37 5.96
C VAL A 23 -2.99 1.68 5.24
N ILE A 24 -2.60 1.63 3.97
CA ILE A 24 -2.37 2.82 3.14
C ILE A 24 -3.64 3.67 3.05
N LEU A 25 -4.80 3.05 2.82
CA LEU A 25 -6.08 3.76 2.78
C LEU A 25 -6.36 4.50 4.10
N ILE A 26 -6.16 3.85 5.25
CA ILE A 26 -6.33 4.48 6.56
C ILE A 26 -5.39 5.67 6.72
N MET A 27 -4.12 5.53 6.32
CA MET A 27 -3.16 6.64 6.37
C MET A 27 -3.56 7.82 5.48
N VAL A 28 -4.12 7.57 4.30
CA VAL A 28 -4.64 8.63 3.42
C VAL A 28 -5.80 9.34 4.10
N LEU A 29 -6.77 8.60 4.65
CA LEU A 29 -7.94 9.18 5.32
C LEU A 29 -7.52 10.04 6.51
N VAL A 30 -6.64 9.54 7.38
CA VAL A 30 -6.15 10.29 8.54
C VAL A 30 -5.46 11.60 8.13
N GLN A 31 -4.70 11.59 7.03
CA GLN A 31 -4.07 12.81 6.51
C GLN A 31 -5.07 13.79 5.91
N ALA A 32 -6.06 13.28 5.17
CA ALA A 32 -7.14 14.10 4.63
C ALA A 32 -7.91 14.79 5.76
N PHE A 33 -8.25 14.07 6.82
CA PHE A 33 -8.86 14.66 8.02
C PHE A 33 -7.95 15.69 8.70
N GLN A 34 -6.64 15.42 8.81
CA GLN A 34 -5.70 16.39 9.41
C GLN A 34 -5.58 17.68 8.59
N LEU A 35 -5.61 17.60 7.25
CA LEU A 35 -5.65 18.78 6.37
C LEU A 35 -6.89 19.62 6.62
N LEU A 36 -8.05 18.98 6.74
CA LEU A 36 -9.33 19.68 6.96
C LEU A 36 -9.39 20.34 8.35
N LEU A 37 -8.83 19.71 9.37
CA LEU A 37 -8.86 20.23 10.74
C LEU A 37 -7.81 21.29 11.03
N LYS A 38 -6.64 21.24 10.37
CA LYS A 38 -5.51 22.14 10.62
C LYS A 38 -4.83 22.56 9.30
N PRO A 39 -5.52 23.30 8.42
CA PRO A 39 -5.00 23.64 7.08
C PRO A 39 -3.74 24.50 7.11
N ASP A 40 -3.60 25.39 8.11
CA ASP A 40 -2.52 26.39 8.15
C ASP A 40 -1.35 26.02 9.08
N SER A 41 -1.34 24.79 9.63
CA SER A 41 -0.25 24.36 10.50
C SER A 41 0.98 23.91 9.67
N PRO A 42 2.13 24.59 9.78
CA PRO A 42 3.34 24.19 9.05
C PRO A 42 3.81 22.78 9.41
N ASP A 43 3.63 22.40 10.68
CA ASP A 43 3.96 21.07 11.19
C ASP A 43 3.03 19.99 10.64
N ALA A 44 1.73 20.27 10.53
CA ALA A 44 0.78 19.36 9.90
C ALA A 44 1.16 19.15 8.42
N MET A 45 1.44 20.23 7.70
CA MET A 45 1.83 20.18 6.30
C MET A 45 3.11 19.36 6.08
N LYS A 46 4.12 19.49 6.94
CA LYS A 46 5.35 18.68 6.89
C LYS A 46 5.06 17.19 7.12
N LYS A 47 4.21 16.88 8.11
CA LYS A 47 3.81 15.50 8.41
C LYS A 47 3.06 14.85 7.25
N ILE A 48 2.16 15.60 6.60
CA ILE A 48 1.41 15.15 5.44
C ILE A 48 2.34 14.88 4.25
N LYS A 49 3.29 15.78 3.95
CA LYS A 49 4.28 15.52 2.89
C LYS A 49 5.07 14.22 3.10
N ASN A 50 5.56 14.00 4.31
CA ASN A 50 6.28 12.76 4.64
C ASN A 50 5.37 11.53 4.52
N SER A 51 4.13 11.65 4.97
CA SER A 51 3.19 10.54 4.96
C SER A 51 2.68 10.22 3.54
N LEU A 52 2.54 11.21 2.67
CA LEU A 52 2.35 11.01 1.22
C LEU A 52 3.52 10.26 0.58
N LEU A 53 4.76 10.60 0.96
CA LEU A 53 5.95 9.89 0.48
C LEU A 53 5.95 8.42 0.92
N TYR A 54 5.59 8.13 2.16
CA TYR A 54 5.45 6.75 2.64
C TYR A 54 4.33 5.99 1.94
N ILE A 55 3.18 6.62 1.69
CA ILE A 55 2.10 6.02 0.90
C ILE A 55 2.56 5.70 -0.51
N PHE A 56 3.27 6.62 -1.17
CA PHE A 56 3.78 6.43 -2.51
C PHE A 56 4.75 5.23 -2.58
N ILE A 57 5.68 5.14 -1.63
CA ILE A 57 6.58 3.98 -1.51
C ILE A 57 5.77 2.70 -1.27
N GLY A 58 4.78 2.73 -0.38
CA GLY A 58 3.92 1.57 -0.10
C GLY A 58 3.17 1.07 -1.34
N ILE A 59 2.65 1.98 -2.16
CA ILE A 59 1.97 1.64 -3.43
C ILE A 59 2.95 0.97 -4.40
N ILE A 60 4.18 1.49 -4.53
CA ILE A 60 5.21 0.88 -5.38
C ILE A 60 5.55 -0.53 -4.88
N VAL A 61 5.70 -0.72 -3.57
CA VAL A 61 5.98 -2.03 -2.98
C VAL A 61 4.86 -3.03 -3.28
N ILE A 62 3.59 -2.62 -3.14
CA ILE A 62 2.45 -3.48 -3.49
C ILE A 62 2.44 -3.80 -4.99
N GLY A 63 2.62 -2.79 -5.85
CA GLY A 63 2.63 -2.98 -7.30
C GLY A 63 3.73 -3.91 -7.78
N THR A 64 4.96 -3.75 -7.26
CA THR A 64 6.08 -4.65 -7.55
C THR A 64 5.84 -6.05 -7.01
N GLY A 65 5.24 -6.19 -5.82
CA GLY A 65 4.84 -7.48 -5.26
C GLY A 65 3.87 -8.24 -6.18
N TYR A 66 2.88 -7.56 -6.76
CA TYR A 66 1.98 -8.18 -7.74
C TYR A 66 2.69 -8.61 -9.02
N ILE A 67 3.56 -7.76 -9.57
CA ILE A 67 4.31 -8.07 -10.80
C ILE A 67 5.21 -9.29 -10.58
N VAL A 68 5.97 -9.32 -9.48
CA VAL A 68 6.87 -10.42 -9.13
C VAL A 68 6.08 -11.71 -8.90
N THR A 69 4.98 -11.65 -8.14
CA THR A 69 4.10 -12.81 -7.89
C THR A 69 3.55 -13.36 -9.20
N ASN A 70 3.07 -12.50 -10.09
CA ASN A 70 2.52 -12.91 -11.38
C ASN A 70 3.60 -13.49 -12.31
N PHE A 71 4.80 -12.94 -12.29
CA PHE A 71 5.91 -13.42 -13.12
C PHE A 71 6.51 -14.75 -12.64
N LEU A 72 6.63 -14.94 -11.32
CA LEU A 72 7.31 -16.11 -10.73
C LEU A 72 6.37 -17.29 -10.41
N ILE A 73 5.09 -17.03 -10.13
CA ILE A 73 4.14 -18.05 -9.64
C ILE A 73 3.10 -18.42 -10.70
N ILE A 74 2.67 -17.46 -11.54
CA ILE A 74 1.57 -17.68 -12.49
C ILE A 74 2.08 -18.07 -13.89
N ASN A 75 3.22 -17.53 -14.33
CA ASN A 75 3.85 -17.83 -15.62
C ASN A 75 4.80 -19.04 -15.52
#